data_AF-A0A847LM14-F1
#
_entry.id   AF-A0A847LM14-F1
#
_cell.length_a   1.000
_cell.length_b   1.000
_cell.length_c   1.000
_cell.angle_alpha   90.00
_cell.angle_beta   90.00
_cell.angle_gamma   90.00
#
_symmetry.space_group_name_H-M   'P 1'
#
loop_
_entity.id
_entity.type
_entity.pdbx_description
1 polymer ?
#
loop_
_entity_poly.entity_id
_entity_poly.type
_entity_poly.pdbx_seq_one_letter_code
_entity_poly.pdbx_strand_id
1 'polypeptide(L)'
;MTRGLLVISLVGWWLVAAGGLVWGAPDIASSARNEAAANPSPAVGAAAAPAPASAEGDPADVIPRSWLQKPTSVEEAEKQNLVTNERLGSAPVPFGFINARWVEFKGRMQAGDELWEFSSSADSWEHLAGRGGLCIVRQGRIIDCFVTIMN
;
A
#
# COMPACT_ATOMS: atom_id res chain seq x y z
N MET A 1 -22.87 2.06 52.01
CA MET A 1 -21.46 2.24 52.41
C MET A 1 -20.63 2.38 51.14
N THR A 2 -20.41 3.62 50.70
CA THR A 2 -19.09 4.28 50.54
C THR A 2 -18.56 4.09 49.11
N ARG A 3 -18.88 5.01 48.17
CA ARG A 3 -18.05 6.16 47.75
C ARG A 3 -16.62 5.79 47.33
N GLY A 4 -16.24 6.16 46.10
CA GLY A 4 -14.86 6.11 45.65
C GLY A 4 -14.63 6.66 44.24
N LEU A 5 -14.96 7.94 44.01
CA LEU A 5 -14.40 8.75 42.93
C LEU A 5 -12.89 8.92 43.19
N LEU A 6 -12.04 8.83 42.16
CA LEU A 6 -10.78 9.57 42.16
C LEU A 6 -10.48 10.09 40.74
N VAL A 7 -10.76 11.38 40.56
CA VAL A 7 -10.17 12.25 39.54
C VAL A 7 -8.87 12.76 40.13
N ILE A 8 -7.75 12.67 39.41
CA ILE A 8 -6.58 13.53 39.65
C ILE A 8 -6.06 14.02 38.29
N SER A 9 -6.32 15.30 38.04
CA SER A 9 -5.60 16.16 37.10
C SER A 9 -4.23 16.56 37.67
N LEU A 10 -3.19 16.59 36.84
CA LEU A 10 -1.99 17.45 36.97
C LEU A 10 -1.49 17.68 35.51
N VAL A 11 -1.70 18.86 34.91
CA VAL A 11 -0.77 20.02 34.88
C VAL A 11 0.66 19.53 34.59
N GLY A 12 1.14 19.56 33.34
CA GLY A 12 1.61 20.75 32.62
C GLY A 12 3.14 20.84 32.77
N TRP A 13 3.88 21.16 31.70
CA TRP A 13 5.13 21.94 31.69
C TRP A 13 5.54 22.20 30.24
N TRP A 14 5.61 23.49 29.90
CA TRP A 14 6.30 24.02 28.72
C TRP A 14 7.80 24.10 29.02
N LEU A 15 8.66 23.80 28.04
CA LEU A 15 9.97 24.44 27.98
C LEU A 15 10.40 24.64 26.52
N VAL A 16 10.69 25.89 26.20
CA VAL A 16 11.28 26.40 24.95
C VAL A 16 12.77 26.65 25.21
N ALA A 17 13.64 26.23 24.27
CA ALA A 17 14.98 26.79 24.02
C ALA A 17 15.39 26.32 22.61
N ALA A 18 15.43 27.15 21.55
CA ALA A 18 16.35 28.24 21.24
C ALA A 18 17.82 27.78 21.17
N GLY A 19 18.37 27.71 19.95
CA GLY A 19 19.78 27.43 19.68
C GLY A 19 20.08 27.31 18.19
N GLY A 20 20.29 28.44 17.53
CA GLY A 20 20.78 28.50 16.15
C GLY A 20 22.29 28.31 16.08
N LEU A 21 22.79 27.84 14.93
CA LEU A 21 24.16 28.07 14.50
C LEU A 21 24.18 28.16 12.96
N VAL A 22 24.61 29.34 12.48
CA VAL A 22 24.88 29.68 11.08
C VAL A 22 26.37 29.49 10.83
N TRP A 23 26.72 28.74 9.79
CA TRP A 23 28.02 28.71 9.10
C TRP A 23 27.65 28.47 7.62
N GLY A 24 28.08 29.22 6.60
CA GLY A 24 29.28 30.01 6.38
C GLY A 24 29.78 29.61 4.98
N ALA A 25 29.40 30.37 3.95
CA ALA A 25 29.80 30.14 2.56
C ALA A 25 31.24 30.62 2.30
N PRO A 26 31.91 30.07 1.27
CA PRO A 26 32.85 30.86 0.48
C PRO A 26 32.39 31.05 -0.97
N ASP A 27 32.53 32.31 -1.37
CA ASP A 27 32.36 32.94 -2.66
C ASP A 27 33.58 32.64 -3.54
N ILE A 28 33.39 32.07 -4.75
CA ILE A 28 34.37 32.16 -5.83
C ILE A 28 33.62 32.39 -7.14
N ALA A 29 33.70 33.61 -7.63
CA ALA A 29 33.22 34.02 -8.94
C ALA A 29 34.30 33.84 -10.03
N SER A 30 33.82 33.46 -11.22
CA SER A 30 34.14 34.07 -12.53
C SER A 30 34.91 33.26 -13.58
N SER A 31 34.28 33.27 -14.78
CA SER A 31 34.79 33.04 -16.15
C SER A 31 35.00 31.58 -16.56
N ALA A 32 34.37 31.05 -17.62
CA ALA A 32 34.23 31.66 -18.94
C ALA A 32 32.92 31.29 -19.68
N ARG A 33 32.54 32.20 -20.58
CA ARG A 33 31.41 32.19 -21.52
C ARG A 33 31.73 31.38 -22.79
N ASN A 34 30.69 30.77 -23.37
CA ASN A 34 30.28 30.85 -24.80
C ASN A 34 29.03 29.98 -24.97
N GLU A 35 27.82 30.55 -25.05
CA GLU A 35 27.16 31.12 -26.25
C GLU A 35 26.79 30.08 -27.34
N ALA A 36 25.46 29.91 -27.52
CA ALA A 36 24.68 29.56 -28.71
C ALA A 36 23.54 28.60 -28.30
N ALA A 37 22.24 28.85 -28.48
CA ALA A 37 21.54 29.80 -29.33
C ALA A 37 20.14 30.13 -28.74
N ALA A 38 19.63 31.31 -29.11
CA ALA A 38 18.24 31.75 -28.98
C ALA A 38 17.27 30.76 -29.68
N ASN A 39 15.95 30.69 -29.41
CA ASN A 39 14.95 31.70 -29.06
C ASN A 39 13.63 30.97 -28.62
N PRO A 40 12.48 31.65 -28.36
CA PRO A 40 11.90 31.87 -27.02
C PRO A 40 10.59 31.08 -26.74
N SER A 41 10.19 31.09 -25.46
CA SER A 41 8.84 30.74 -25.00
C SER A 41 7.71 31.48 -25.74
N PRO A 42 6.49 30.98 -25.62
CA PRO A 42 5.41 31.81 -25.10
C PRO A 42 4.90 31.27 -23.76
N ALA A 43 4.68 32.19 -22.83
CA ALA A 43 4.02 31.93 -21.56
C ALA A 43 2.55 31.53 -21.79
N VAL A 44 2.09 30.43 -21.20
CA VAL A 44 0.68 30.22 -20.86
C VAL A 44 0.57 29.33 -19.63
N GLY A 45 -0.04 29.86 -18.57
CA GLY A 45 -0.89 29.09 -17.65
C GLY A 45 -0.21 28.18 -16.63
N ALA A 46 -0.19 28.63 -15.38
CA ALA A 46 -0.18 27.72 -14.24
C ALA A 46 -1.43 26.83 -14.30
N ALA A 47 -1.29 25.62 -14.86
CA ALA A 47 -2.26 24.55 -14.73
C ALA A 47 -1.76 23.63 -13.62
N ALA A 48 -2.62 23.41 -12.63
CA ALA A 48 -2.41 22.49 -11.53
C ALA A 48 -1.87 21.14 -12.04
N ALA A 49 -0.90 20.59 -11.32
CA ALA A 49 -0.38 19.26 -11.57
C ALA A 49 -1.55 18.27 -11.79
N PRO A 50 -1.60 17.51 -12.89
CA PRO A 50 -2.63 16.51 -13.06
C PRO A 50 -2.50 15.48 -11.95
N ALA A 51 -3.65 15.13 -11.35
CA ALA A 51 -3.76 13.99 -10.45
C ALA A 51 -3.07 12.76 -11.06
N PRO A 52 -2.39 11.90 -10.25
CA PRO A 52 -1.63 10.79 -10.81
C PRO A 52 -2.56 9.93 -11.66
N ALA A 53 -2.15 9.81 -12.91
CA ALA A 53 -2.81 9.07 -13.97
C ALA A 53 -3.19 7.67 -13.48
N SER A 54 -4.39 7.28 -13.87
CA SER A 54 -4.90 5.92 -13.82
C SER A 54 -3.78 4.92 -14.15
N ALA A 55 -3.60 3.93 -13.27
CA ALA A 55 -2.74 2.79 -13.52
C ALA A 55 -3.23 2.06 -14.77
N GLU A 56 -2.60 2.32 -15.92
CA GLU A 56 -2.75 1.54 -17.14
C GLU A 56 -1.89 0.28 -17.01
N GLY A 57 -2.40 -0.70 -16.26
CA GLY A 57 -2.01 -2.10 -16.43
C GLY A 57 -2.74 -2.69 -17.64
N ASP A 58 -2.09 -3.61 -18.34
CA ASP A 58 -2.67 -4.39 -19.44
C ASP A 58 -4.08 -4.92 -19.03
N PRO A 59 -5.16 -4.62 -19.78
CA PRO A 59 -6.54 -4.88 -19.30
C PRO A 59 -6.84 -6.35 -18.99
N ALA A 60 -6.03 -7.29 -19.48
CA ALA A 60 -6.18 -8.72 -19.23
C ALA A 60 -5.69 -9.19 -17.85
N ASP A 61 -4.84 -8.42 -17.16
CA ASP A 61 -4.29 -8.77 -15.84
C ASP A 61 -4.82 -7.90 -14.69
N VAL A 62 -5.66 -6.91 -14.99
CA VAL A 62 -6.29 -6.06 -13.95
C VAL A 62 -7.50 -6.78 -13.37
N ILE A 63 -7.44 -7.11 -12.08
CA ILE A 63 -8.58 -7.69 -11.34
C ILE A 63 -9.67 -6.61 -11.18
N PRO A 64 -10.85 -6.76 -11.79
CA PRO A 64 -11.91 -5.78 -11.65
C PRO A 64 -12.57 -5.88 -10.27
N ARG A 65 -13.09 -4.75 -9.77
CA ARG A 65 -13.79 -4.72 -8.47
C ARG A 65 -15.03 -5.59 -8.42
N SER A 66 -15.66 -5.88 -9.56
CA SER A 66 -16.81 -6.79 -9.65
C SER A 66 -16.46 -8.23 -9.27
N TRP A 67 -15.18 -8.60 -9.22
CA TRP A 67 -14.73 -9.91 -8.76
C TRP A 67 -14.56 -9.98 -7.23
N LEU A 68 -14.60 -8.85 -6.51
CA LEU A 68 -14.56 -8.85 -5.05
C LEU A 68 -15.88 -9.40 -4.52
N GLN A 69 -15.81 -10.47 -3.74
CA GLN A 69 -17.01 -11.21 -3.30
C GLN A 69 -17.33 -10.94 -1.84
N LYS A 70 -16.32 -11.06 -0.97
CA LYS A 70 -16.51 -11.08 0.48
C LYS A 70 -15.38 -10.35 1.19
N PRO A 71 -15.68 -9.39 2.08
CA PRO A 71 -14.67 -8.81 2.95
C PRO A 71 -14.20 -9.86 3.96
N THR A 72 -12.91 -9.90 4.24
CA THR A 72 -12.30 -10.86 5.16
C THR A 72 -11.25 -10.18 6.04
N SER A 73 -10.78 -10.87 7.08
CA SER A 73 -9.69 -10.39 7.93
C SER A 73 -8.42 -11.19 7.65
N VAL A 74 -7.27 -10.66 8.07
CA VAL A 74 -5.99 -11.37 7.96
C VAL A 74 -6.04 -12.69 8.73
N GLU A 75 -6.59 -12.68 9.93
CA GLU A 75 -6.67 -13.85 10.81
C GLU A 75 -7.57 -14.93 10.20
N GLU A 76 -8.72 -14.55 9.63
CA GLU A 76 -9.63 -15.50 8.99
C GLU A 76 -9.02 -16.08 7.71
N ALA A 77 -8.38 -15.24 6.88
CA ALA A 77 -7.65 -15.68 5.70
C ALA A 77 -6.52 -16.66 6.04
N GLU A 78 -5.74 -16.40 7.10
CA GLU A 78 -4.68 -17.30 7.55
C GLU A 78 -5.24 -18.63 8.05
N LYS A 79 -6.29 -18.57 8.87
CA LYS A 79 -6.94 -19.75 9.45
C LYS A 79 -7.51 -20.68 8.37
N GLN A 80 -8.14 -20.12 7.34
CA GLN A 80 -8.68 -20.89 6.22
C GLN A 80 -7.59 -21.53 5.34
N ASN A 81 -6.39 -20.97 5.35
CA ASN A 81 -5.29 -21.38 4.48
C ASN A 81 -4.11 -21.98 5.26
N LEU A 82 -4.35 -22.53 6.46
CA LEU A 82 -3.32 -23.25 7.20
C LEU A 82 -2.94 -24.55 6.49
N VAL A 83 -1.65 -24.70 6.19
CA VAL A 83 -1.09 -25.89 5.55
C VAL A 83 -0.16 -26.61 6.52
N THR A 84 -0.43 -27.88 6.78
CA THR A 84 0.47 -28.78 7.50
C THR A 84 1.16 -29.69 6.49
N ASN A 85 2.49 -29.60 6.40
CA ASN A 85 3.30 -30.43 5.51
C ASN A 85 4.67 -30.65 6.16
N GLU A 86 5.18 -31.88 6.14
CA GLU A 86 6.47 -32.23 6.74
C GLU A 86 7.63 -31.36 6.22
N ARG A 87 7.58 -30.93 4.95
CA ARG A 87 8.58 -30.06 4.34
C ARG A 87 8.56 -28.62 4.86
N LEU A 88 7.46 -28.19 5.48
CA LEU A 88 7.29 -26.86 6.09
C LEU A 88 7.61 -26.87 7.59
N GLY A 89 7.82 -28.05 8.18
CA GLY A 89 8.05 -28.25 9.61
C GLY A 89 6.82 -28.77 10.34
N SER A 90 6.89 -28.77 11.68
CA SER A 90 5.86 -29.35 12.55
C SER A 90 4.67 -28.41 12.82
N ALA A 91 4.81 -27.11 12.62
CA ALA A 91 3.76 -26.13 12.82
C ALA A 91 3.00 -25.84 11.51
N PRO A 92 1.67 -25.67 11.53
CA PRO A 92 0.91 -25.22 10.37
C PRO A 92 1.37 -23.83 9.90
N VAL A 93 1.51 -23.65 8.59
CA VAL A 93 1.96 -22.39 7.98
C VAL A 93 0.85 -21.83 7.08
N PRO A 94 0.41 -20.57 7.28
CA PRO A 94 -0.57 -19.94 6.40
C PRO A 94 -0.07 -19.88 4.95
N PHE A 95 -0.89 -20.33 4.00
CA PHE A 95 -0.57 -20.44 2.58
C PHE A 95 0.66 -21.30 2.26
N GLY A 96 1.14 -22.10 3.21
CA GLY A 96 2.19 -23.09 3.00
C GLY A 96 3.44 -22.57 2.29
N PHE A 97 3.80 -23.16 1.15
CA PHE A 97 5.01 -22.81 0.40
C PHE A 97 5.04 -21.37 -0.14
N ILE A 98 3.88 -20.72 -0.27
CA ILE A 98 3.79 -19.32 -0.71
C ILE A 98 3.65 -18.34 0.46
N ASN A 99 3.88 -18.78 1.70
CA ASN A 99 3.81 -17.94 2.90
C ASN A 99 4.71 -16.69 2.81
N ALA A 100 5.89 -16.80 2.21
CA ALA A 100 6.77 -15.64 2.04
C ALA A 100 6.09 -14.52 1.25
N ARG A 101 5.39 -14.86 0.15
CA ARG A 101 4.60 -13.90 -0.63
C ARG A 101 3.41 -13.36 0.16
N TRP A 102 2.78 -14.20 0.99
CA TRP A 102 1.71 -13.77 1.89
C TRP A 102 2.20 -12.73 2.90
N VAL A 103 3.38 -12.94 3.51
CA VAL A 103 3.99 -11.98 4.44
C VAL A 103 4.30 -10.66 3.75
N GLU A 104 4.85 -10.69 2.53
CA GLU A 104 5.09 -9.49 1.73
C GLU A 104 3.79 -8.76 1.38
N PHE A 105 2.76 -9.49 0.95
CA PHE A 105 1.44 -8.95 0.61
C PHE A 105 0.80 -8.25 1.81
N LYS A 106 0.73 -8.93 2.97
CA LYS A 106 0.25 -8.33 4.22
C LYS A 106 1.07 -7.10 4.64
N GLY A 107 2.38 -7.11 4.41
CA GLY A 107 3.27 -6.00 4.72
C GLY A 107 2.93 -4.70 3.96
N ARG A 108 2.14 -4.79 2.89
CA ARG A 108 1.65 -3.62 2.12
C ARG A 108 0.37 -3.01 2.71
N MET A 109 -0.30 -3.70 3.63
CA MET A 109 -1.50 -3.20 4.28
C MET A 109 -1.18 -1.99 5.17
N GLN A 110 -2.08 -1.01 5.14
CA GLN A 110 -2.05 0.19 5.97
C GLN A 110 -3.33 0.30 6.80
N ALA A 111 -3.30 1.16 7.82
CA ALA A 111 -4.49 1.45 8.61
C ALA A 111 -5.61 2.01 7.72
N GLY A 112 -6.80 1.40 7.80
CA GLY A 112 -7.95 1.75 6.96
C GLY A 112 -8.05 0.96 5.66
N ASP A 113 -7.13 0.04 5.38
CA ASP A 113 -7.28 -0.90 4.28
C ASP A 113 -8.26 -2.02 4.63
N GLU A 114 -8.95 -2.48 3.60
CA GLU A 114 -9.84 -3.63 3.66
C GLU A 114 -9.20 -4.80 2.91
N LEU A 115 -9.38 -6.01 3.42
CA LEU A 115 -8.98 -7.23 2.74
C LEU A 115 -10.22 -7.90 2.17
N TRP A 116 -10.17 -8.32 0.90
CA TRP A 116 -11.31 -8.92 0.20
C TRP A 116 -10.91 -10.22 -0.48
N GLU A 117 -11.77 -11.24 -0.34
CA GLU A 117 -11.74 -12.43 -1.19
C GLU A 117 -12.26 -12.06 -2.58
N PHE A 118 -11.56 -12.51 -3.62
CA PHE A 118 -11.96 -12.34 -5.01
C PHE A 118 -11.96 -13.67 -5.77
N SER A 119 -12.80 -13.74 -6.79
CA SER A 119 -12.73 -14.79 -7.80
C SER A 119 -13.27 -14.29 -9.14
N SER A 120 -12.64 -14.72 -10.23
CA SER A 120 -13.10 -14.46 -11.59
C SER A 120 -14.49 -15.04 -11.85
N SER A 121 -15.09 -14.64 -12.98
CA SER A 121 -16.40 -15.18 -13.38
C SER A 121 -16.36 -16.70 -13.52
N ALA A 122 -17.51 -17.35 -13.31
CA ALA A 122 -17.66 -18.79 -13.52
C ALA A 122 -17.26 -19.21 -14.94
N ASP A 123 -17.60 -18.39 -15.94
CA ASP A 123 -17.18 -18.57 -17.34
C ASP A 123 -15.65 -18.64 -17.50
N SER A 124 -14.88 -17.79 -16.81
CA SER A 124 -13.41 -17.87 -16.83
C SER A 124 -12.89 -19.17 -16.21
N TRP A 125 -13.55 -19.67 -15.14
CA TRP A 125 -13.21 -20.96 -14.55
C TRP A 125 -13.48 -22.12 -15.51
N GLU A 126 -14.63 -22.11 -16.20
CA GLU A 126 -15.00 -23.13 -17.19
C GLU A 126 -14.02 -23.19 -18.37
N HIS A 127 -13.41 -22.07 -18.74
CA HIS A 127 -12.47 -21.95 -19.87
C HIS A 127 -10.99 -21.99 -19.46
N LEU A 128 -10.63 -22.52 -18.29
CA LEU A 128 -9.23 -22.64 -17.81
C LEU A 128 -8.48 -21.29 -17.78
N ALA A 129 -9.22 -20.24 -17.39
CA ALA A 129 -8.70 -18.88 -17.20
C ALA A 129 -9.12 -18.32 -15.84
N GLY A 130 -9.48 -19.20 -14.90
CA GLY A 130 -10.00 -18.85 -13.58
C GLY A 130 -8.89 -18.33 -12.67
N ARG A 131 -9.19 -17.29 -11.88
CA ARG A 131 -8.28 -16.76 -10.86
C ARG A 131 -9.04 -16.45 -9.59
N GLY A 132 -8.46 -16.79 -8.44
CA GLY A 132 -9.02 -16.47 -7.13
C GLY A 132 -7.94 -16.21 -6.09
N GLY A 133 -8.32 -15.48 -5.04
CA GLY A 133 -7.40 -15.12 -3.97
C GLY A 133 -7.88 -13.94 -3.14
N LEU A 134 -6.94 -13.11 -2.72
CA LEU A 134 -7.18 -11.96 -1.84
C LEU A 134 -6.72 -10.65 -2.48
N CYS A 135 -7.39 -9.54 -2.22
CA CYS A 135 -6.96 -8.21 -2.63
C CYS A 135 -7.04 -7.21 -1.48
N ILE A 136 -6.06 -6.28 -1.43
CA ILE A 136 -6.08 -5.13 -0.55
C ILE A 136 -6.85 -4.01 -1.25
N VAL A 137 -7.84 -3.46 -0.57
CA VAL A 137 -8.66 -2.35 -1.03
C VAL A 137 -8.45 -1.15 -0.14
N ARG A 138 -8.08 -0.01 -0.72
CA ARG A 138 -7.93 1.27 -0.02
C ARG A 138 -8.78 2.32 -0.72
N GLN A 139 -9.69 2.96 0.03
CA GLN A 139 -10.56 4.01 -0.50
C GLN A 139 -11.30 3.58 -1.78
N GLY A 140 -11.76 2.32 -1.82
CA GLY A 140 -12.46 1.77 -2.99
C GLY A 140 -11.57 1.45 -4.19
N ARG A 141 -10.24 1.50 -4.09
CA ARG A 141 -9.30 1.08 -5.13
C ARG A 141 -8.57 -0.20 -4.73
N ILE A 142 -8.40 -1.11 -5.67
CA ILE A 142 -7.55 -2.30 -5.47
C ILE A 142 -6.09 -1.82 -5.52
N ILE A 143 -5.35 -2.07 -4.45
CA ILE A 143 -3.95 -1.67 -4.31
C ILE A 143 -3.02 -2.80 -4.74
N ASP A 144 -3.39 -4.03 -4.39
CA ASP A 144 -2.60 -5.23 -4.66
C ASP A 144 -3.48 -6.47 -4.54
N CYS A 145 -3.08 -7.56 -5.20
CA CYS A 145 -3.78 -8.84 -5.15
C CYS A 145 -2.81 -10.02 -5.00
N PHE A 146 -3.20 -10.97 -4.16
CA PHE A 146 -2.53 -12.22 -3.90
C PHE A 146 -3.35 -13.37 -4.45
N VAL A 147 -2.99 -13.83 -5.64
CA VAL A 147 -3.63 -14.99 -6.31
C VAL A 147 -3.18 -16.27 -5.62
N THR A 148 -4.12 -17.08 -5.16
CA THR A 148 -3.85 -18.35 -4.47
C THR A 148 -4.33 -19.56 -5.27
N ILE A 149 -5.27 -19.35 -6.18
CA ILE A 149 -5.82 -20.40 -7.02
C ILE A 149 -5.95 -19.93 -8.46
N MET A 150 -5.64 -20.84 -9.37
CA MET A 150 -5.72 -20.66 -10.82
C MET A 150 -6.30 -21.97 -11.40
N ASN A 151 -7.01 -21.88 -12.52
CA ASN A 151 -7.46 -23.05 -13.28
C ASN A 151 -6.87 -23.03 -14.68
#